data_AF-A0A350X7K4-F1
#
_entry.id   AF-A0A350X7K4-F1
#
_cell.length_a   1.000
_cell.length_b   1.000
_cell.length_c   1.000
_cell.angle_alpha   90.00
_cell.angle_beta   90.00
_cell.angle_gamma   90.00
#
_symmetry.space_group_name_H-M   'P 1'
#
loop_
_entity.id
_entity.type
_entity.pdbx_description
1 polymer ?
#
loop_
_entity_poly.entity_id
_entity_poly.type
_entity_poly.pdbx_seq_one_letter_code
_entity_poly.pdbx_strand_id
1 'polypeptide(L)'
;MNFFERVYAINLPYRKDRRRMIVQELKKAGMPLKPNHVEIFPAIRPDDAGDFPSIGARGCFESHLAILKQALADRLSNVLIVEDDLIISQRFRTEQAVLL
;
A
#
# COMPACT_ATOMS: atom_id res chain seq x y z
N MET A 1 -19.22 -0.13 -1.01
CA MET A 1 -18.75 0.34 0.32
C MET A 1 -17.45 1.09 0.11
N ASN A 2 -17.34 2.31 0.62
CA ASN A 2 -16.18 3.18 0.48
C ASN A 2 -15.57 3.35 1.88
N PHE A 3 -14.80 2.35 2.34
CA PHE A 3 -14.31 2.29 3.72
C PHE A 3 -13.12 3.20 4.00
N PHE A 4 -12.29 3.40 2.98
CA PHE A 4 -11.10 4.24 3.05
C PHE A 4 -11.22 5.38 2.04
N GLU A 5 -10.86 6.59 2.42
CA GLU A 5 -10.84 7.72 1.48
C GLU A 5 -9.74 7.54 0.43
N ARG A 6 -8.60 6.95 0.83
CA ARG A 6 -7.53 6.56 -0.07
C ARG A 6 -6.84 5.25 0.32
N VAL A 7 -6.39 4.53 -0.69
CA VAL A 7 -5.60 3.30 -0.59
C VAL A 7 -4.28 3.54 -1.32
N TYR A 8 -3.18 3.27 -0.62
CA TYR A 8 -1.83 3.36 -1.17
C TYR A 8 -1.18 1.97 -1.16
N ALA A 9 -0.69 1.53 -2.32
CA ALA A 9 0.22 0.39 -2.41
C ALA A 9 1.66 0.88 -2.60
N ILE A 10 2.52 0.65 -1.62
CA ILE A 10 3.93 0.99 -1.64
C ILE A 10 4.66 0.02 -2.58
N ASN A 11 5.38 0.55 -3.56
CA ASN A 11 6.19 -0.26 -4.47
C ASN A 11 7.42 0.52 -4.94
N LEU A 12 8.56 -0.15 -4.99
CA LEU A 12 9.76 0.41 -5.63
C LEU A 12 9.54 0.51 -7.15
N PRO A 13 9.71 1.68 -7.79
CA PRO A 13 9.38 1.87 -9.21
C PRO A 13 10.07 0.89 -10.17
N TYR A 14 11.26 0.42 -9.81
CA TYR A 14 12.02 -0.55 -10.61
C TYR A 14 11.55 -2.01 -10.43
N ARG A 15 10.78 -2.34 -9.37
CA ARG A 15 10.20 -3.67 -9.13
C ARG A 15 8.89 -3.87 -9.88
N LYS A 16 8.99 -3.89 -11.21
CA LYS A 16 7.86 -4.09 -12.16
C LYS A 16 7.18 -5.45 -12.00
N ASP A 17 7.88 -6.45 -11.50
CA ASP A 17 7.34 -7.75 -11.10
C ASP A 17 6.33 -7.59 -9.96
N ARG A 18 6.74 -6.95 -8.86
CA ARG A 18 5.90 -6.74 -7.67
C ARG A 18 4.74 -5.80 -7.95
N ARG A 19 4.96 -4.75 -8.73
CA ARG A 19 3.89 -3.86 -9.19
C ARG A 19 2.77 -4.62 -9.89
N ARG A 20 3.09 -5.58 -10.76
CA ARG A 20 2.07 -6.41 -11.44
C ARG A 20 1.31 -7.28 -10.45
N MET A 21 1.99 -7.85 -9.46
CA MET A 21 1.37 -8.68 -8.43
C MET A 21 0.38 -7.88 -7.58
N ILE A 22 0.81 -6.76 -6.99
CA ILE A 22 -0.04 -5.96 -6.10
C ILE A 22 -1.24 -5.36 -6.84
N VAL A 23 -1.07 -4.93 -8.09
CA VAL A 23 -2.18 -4.42 -8.92
C VAL A 23 -3.22 -5.51 -9.18
N GLN A 24 -2.78 -6.74 -9.48
CA GLN A 24 -3.69 -7.86 -9.65
C GLN A 24 -4.40 -8.21 -8.35
N GLU A 25 -3.69 -8.17 -7.22
CA GLU A 25 -4.25 -8.53 -5.92
C GLU A 25 -5.29 -7.51 -5.44
N LEU A 26 -5.00 -6.22 -5.57
CA LEU A 26 -5.96 -5.14 -5.31
C LEU A 26 -7.20 -5.24 -6.21
N LYS A 27 -7.01 -5.52 -7.52
CA LYS A 27 -8.13 -5.72 -8.45
C LYS A 27 -9.02 -6.89 -8.01
N LYS A 28 -8.42 -8.02 -7.62
CA LYS A 28 -9.17 -9.18 -7.12
C LYS A 28 -9.92 -8.90 -5.82
N ALA A 29 -9.41 -7.98 -5.00
CA ALA A 29 -10.07 -7.52 -3.77
C ALA A 29 -11.14 -6.44 -4.01
N GLY A 30 -11.47 -6.12 -5.27
CA GLY A 30 -12.45 -5.09 -5.60
C GLY A 30 -11.93 -3.66 -5.46
N MET A 31 -10.61 -3.46 -5.36
CA MET A 31 -9.95 -2.16 -5.28
C MET A 31 -9.06 -1.92 -6.52
N PRO A 32 -9.62 -1.83 -7.75
CA PRO A 32 -8.80 -1.53 -8.92
C PRO A 32 -8.16 -0.13 -8.78
N LEU A 33 -6.99 0.06 -9.41
CA LEU A 33 -6.33 1.37 -9.45
C LEU A 33 -7.30 2.44 -9.95
N LYS A 34 -7.38 3.54 -9.21
CA LYS A 34 -8.28 4.66 -9.47
C LYS A 34 -7.60 5.95 -9.02
N PRO A 35 -7.43 6.94 -9.90
CA PRO A 35 -6.81 8.22 -9.54
C PRO A 35 -7.46 8.84 -8.30
N ASN A 36 -6.64 9.37 -7.41
CA ASN A 36 -7.03 9.99 -6.13
C ASN A 36 -7.77 9.06 -5.15
N HIS A 37 -7.74 7.73 -5.37
CA HIS A 37 -8.45 6.79 -4.49
C HIS A 37 -7.70 5.47 -4.26
N VAL A 38 -7.21 4.80 -5.30
CA VAL A 38 -6.37 3.60 -5.17
C VAL A 38 -5.13 3.79 -6.03
N GLU A 39 -4.00 4.03 -5.38
CA GLU A 39 -2.78 4.54 -6.03
C GLU A 39 -1.55 3.71 -5.67
N ILE A 40 -0.58 3.68 -6.59
CA ILE A 40 0.75 3.15 -6.29
C ILE A 40 1.58 4.30 -5.74
N PHE A 41 2.08 4.14 -4.52
CA PHE A 41 3.04 5.08 -3.92
C PHE A 41 4.47 4.63 -4.28
N PRO A 42 5.31 5.51 -4.87
CA PRO A 42 6.70 5.17 -5.16
C PRO A 42 7.47 5.04 -3.85
N ALA A 43 7.83 3.81 -3.47
CA ALA A 43 8.58 3.55 -2.25
C ALA A 43 9.88 4.35 -2.22
N ILE A 44 10.19 4.90 -1.06
CA ILE A 44 11.41 5.63 -0.77
C ILE A 44 12.52 4.61 -0.47
N ARG A 45 13.64 4.73 -1.17
CA ARG A 45 14.86 3.94 -0.93
C ARG A 45 15.99 4.88 -0.52
N PRO A 46 16.31 4.96 0.77
CA PRO A 46 17.48 5.67 1.25
C PRO A 46 18.78 5.06 0.70
N ASP A 47 19.84 5.86 0.66
CA ASP A 47 21.17 5.39 0.27
C ASP A 47 21.86 4.56 1.38
N ASP A 48 21.50 4.82 2.64
CA ASP A 48 22.07 4.18 3.83
C ASP A 48 21.00 3.86 4.90
N ALA A 49 21.32 2.97 5.83
CA ALA A 49 20.39 2.57 6.89
C ALA A 49 20.23 3.60 8.02
N GLY A 50 21.18 4.53 8.18
CA GLY A 50 21.28 5.37 9.38
C GLY A 50 21.26 4.53 10.64
N ASP A 51 20.42 4.93 11.60
CA ASP A 51 20.20 4.22 12.87
C ASP A 51 19.19 3.06 12.76
N PHE A 52 18.65 2.78 11.57
CA PHE A 52 17.72 1.66 11.37
C PHE A 52 18.47 0.33 11.20
N PRO A 53 17.83 -0.82 11.49
CA PRO A 53 18.45 -2.14 11.30
C PRO A 53 18.84 -2.47 9.86
N SER A 54 18.27 -1.77 8.86
CA SER A 54 18.62 -1.94 7.44
C SER A 54 18.12 -0.77 6.59
N ILE A 55 18.67 -0.64 5.37
CA ILE A 55 18.16 0.31 4.34
C ILE A 55 16.67 0.08 4.08
N GLY A 56 16.24 -1.19 4.05
CA GLY A 56 14.84 -1.55 3.84
C GLY A 56 13.92 -1.11 4.97
N ALA A 57 14.37 -1.27 6.23
CA ALA A 57 13.61 -0.82 7.40
C ALA A 57 13.42 0.71 7.40
N ARG A 58 14.49 1.46 7.09
CA ARG A 58 14.41 2.91 6.94
C ARG A 58 13.49 3.32 5.78
N GLY A 59 13.63 2.69 4.62
CA GLY A 59 12.79 2.97 3.45
C GLY A 59 11.31 2.67 3.68
N CYS A 60 11.00 1.58 4.38
CA CYS A 60 9.65 1.25 4.82
C CYS A 60 9.08 2.34 5.73
N PHE A 61 9.84 2.75 6.76
CA PHE A 61 9.45 3.83 7.66
C PHE A 61 9.22 5.16 6.93
N GLU A 62 10.18 5.59 6.10
CA GLU A 62 10.09 6.86 5.37
C GLU A 62 8.93 6.87 4.37
N SER A 63 8.66 5.75 3.68
CA SER A 63 7.54 5.62 2.74
C SER A 63 6.19 5.76 3.45
N HIS A 64 5.99 5.07 4.57
CA HIS A 64 4.78 5.18 5.37
C HIS A 64 4.62 6.59 5.95
N LEU A 65 5.70 7.18 6.48
CA LEU A 65 5.67 8.54 7.03
C LEU A 65 5.29 9.57 5.97
N ALA A 66 5.81 9.43 4.74
CA ALA A 66 5.46 10.31 3.62
C ALA A 66 3.97 10.21 3.27
N ILE A 67 3.41 9.00 3.20
CA ILE A 67 1.98 8.78 2.96
C ILE A 67 1.14 9.41 4.06
N LEU A 68 1.51 9.22 5.33
CA LEU A 68 0.76 9.78 6.47
C LEU A 68 0.79 11.31 6.47
N LYS A 69 1.95 11.92 6.16
CA LYS A 69 2.05 13.37 5.99
C LYS A 69 1.17 13.88 4.84
N GLN A 70 1.16 13.18 3.71
CA GLN A 70 0.30 13.53 2.58
C GLN A 70 -1.18 13.39 2.93
N ALA A 71 -1.59 12.30 3.58
CA ALA A 71 -2.97 12.10 4.02
C ALA A 71 -3.44 13.20 4.98
N LEU A 72 -2.57 13.65 5.89
CA LEU A 72 -2.86 14.77 6.79
C LEU A 72 -3.00 16.09 6.03
N ALA A 73 -2.09 16.37 5.08
CA ALA A 73 -2.14 17.57 4.26
C ALA A 73 -3.42 17.63 3.40
N ASP A 74 -3.84 16.48 2.87
CA ASP A 74 -5.08 16.29 2.10
C ASP A 74 -6.34 16.25 2.99
N ARG A 75 -6.20 16.34 4.31
CA ARG A 75 -7.28 16.26 5.32
C ARG A 75 -8.11 14.98 5.21
N LEU A 76 -7.46 13.86 4.90
CA LEU A 76 -8.12 12.57 4.83
C LEU A 76 -8.42 12.05 6.24
N SER A 77 -9.64 11.54 6.45
CA SER A 77 -10.10 10.99 7.72
C SER A 77 -9.54 9.60 7.98
N ASN A 78 -9.29 8.82 6.92
CA ASN A 78 -8.68 7.50 7.00
C ASN A 78 -8.00 7.10 5.68
N VAL A 79 -7.01 6.22 5.78
CA VAL A 79 -6.31 5.63 4.63
C VAL A 79 -5.98 4.17 4.89
N LEU A 80 -5.86 3.39 3.82
CA LEU A 80 -5.27 2.05 3.83
C LEU A 80 -3.90 2.11 3.18
N ILE A 81 -2.87 1.58 3.85
CA ILE A 81 -1.51 1.46 3.30
C ILE A 81 -1.18 -0.03 3.23
N VAL A 82 -0.70 -0.49 2.07
CA VAL A 82 -0.30 -1.87 1.84
C VAL A 82 1.05 -1.92 1.12
N GLU A 83 1.83 -2.98 1.36
CA GLU A 83 3.09 -3.23 0.67
C GLU A 83 2.87 -4.04 -0.63
N ASP A 84 3.86 -4.00 -1.53
CA ASP A 84 3.78 -4.71 -2.83
C ASP A 84 3.78 -6.24 -2.75
N ASP A 85 3.92 -6.76 -1.54
CA ASP A 85 3.96 -8.17 -1.20
C ASP A 85 2.70 -8.70 -0.53
N LEU A 86 1.68 -7.86 -0.40
CA LEU A 86 0.37 -8.25 0.08
C LEU A 86 -0.20 -9.40 -0.76
N ILE A 87 -0.62 -10.46 -0.06
CA ILE A 87 -1.37 -11.58 -0.63
C ILE A 87 -2.63 -11.77 0.21
N ILE A 88 -3.80 -11.76 -0.44
CA ILE A 88 -5.08 -11.99 0.23
C ILE A 88 -5.47 -13.43 -0.01
N SER A 89 -5.37 -14.24 1.04
CA SER A 89 -5.65 -15.67 0.97
C SER A 89 -7.06 -15.94 0.44
N GLN A 90 -7.22 -17.03 -0.32
CA GLN A 90 -8.53 -17.43 -0.82
C GLN A 90 -9.51 -17.73 0.33
N ARG A 91 -9.01 -18.27 1.44
CA ARG A 91 -9.78 -18.54 2.65
C ARG A 91 -10.44 -17.26 3.18
N PHE A 92 -9.66 -16.18 3.32
CA PHE A 92 -10.17 -14.89 3.78
C PHE A 92 -11.36 -14.41 2.92
N ARG A 93 -11.28 -14.60 1.59
CA ARG A 93 -12.35 -14.20 0.67
C ARG A 93 -13.60 -15.06 0.81
N THR A 94 -13.44 -16.37 0.99
CA THR A 94 -14.58 -17.27 1.18
C THR A 94 -15.27 -17.03 2.53
N GLU A 95 -14.50 -16.76 3.59
CA GLU A 95 -15.03 -16.53 4.93
C GLU A 95 -15.60 -15.12 5.14
N GLN A 96 -15.24 -14.13 4.29
CA GLN A 96 -15.82 -12.78 4.35
C GLN A 96 -17.36 -12.81 4.30
N ALA A 97 -17.94 -13.71 3.51
CA ALA A 97 -19.40 -13.82 3.39
C ALA A 97 -20.08 -14.32 4.68
N VAL A 98 -19.33 -14.90 5.62
CA VAL A 98 -19.84 -15.36 6.92
C VAL A 98 -19.84 -14.23 7.95
N LEU A 99 -19.08 -13.15 7.71
CA LEU A 99 -18.93 -12.02 8.62
C LEU A 99 -19.87 -10.83 8.29
N LEU A 100 -20.62 -10.91 7.20
CA LEU A 100 -21.60 -9.91 6.74
C LEU A 100 -23.02 -10.44 6.89
#